data_AF-A0A803KS59-F1
#
_entry.id   AF-A0A803KS59-F1
#
_cell.length_a   1.000
_cell.length_b   1.000
_cell.length_c   1.000
_cell.angle_alpha   90.00
_cell.angle_beta   90.00
_cell.angle_gamma   90.00
#
_symmetry.space_group_name_H-M   'P 1'
#
loop_
_entity.id
_entity.type
_entity.pdbx_description
1 polymer ?
#
loop_
_entity_poly.entity_id
_entity_poly.type
_entity_poly.pdbx_seq_one_letter_code
_entity_poly.pdbx_strand_id
1 'polypeptide(L)'
;MAPNFYSIFLITILLQAFSNINVTAQALFPAILVFGDSAVDTGNNNFINTIISPNRADHPPYGRDFPSHKPNGRFSNGKLVPDFLADTLGLKESVPPFLDPHLSDKDLITGVCFGSAGSGFDDLTSKTTKAIPMSKQVEYFKKYIERVTRIVGEKRAKEIIRKAIVVINSGINDFVINYYDLPTKRLQYDINEYQDFVLQRLQSFVEEVHELGCRTIIVTGLPPIGCLPIQMTARFKLPNERKCLEDQNSDAMLYNQKLKKLIPHAQASLPGTRILYADVYTPFSDLVKNPEENGFKVTDRGCCGTGYIETGSLCNILTPTCKNATEFVFWDSAHPTEAAYQYVHDSLLEELGPQIINDPKFSVS
;
A
#
# COMPACT_ATOMS: atom_id res chain seq x y z
N MET A 1 -6.21 -36.71 55.15
CA MET A 1 -7.40 -35.99 54.63
C MET A 1 -7.31 -36.03 53.12
N ALA A 2 -8.07 -36.93 52.49
CA ALA A 2 -8.07 -37.07 51.03
C ALA A 2 -8.86 -35.91 50.40
N PRO A 3 -8.34 -35.25 49.35
CA PRO A 3 -9.06 -34.18 48.69
C PRO A 3 -10.34 -34.73 48.05
N ASN A 4 -11.43 -34.01 48.29
CA ASN A 4 -12.80 -34.40 47.96
C ASN A 4 -12.96 -34.44 46.43
N PHE A 5 -13.02 -35.64 45.84
CA PHE A 5 -13.09 -35.88 44.40
C PHE A 5 -14.23 -35.09 43.69
N TYR A 6 -15.30 -34.77 44.43
CA TYR A 6 -16.41 -33.97 43.93
C TYR A 6 -16.05 -32.50 43.63
N SER A 7 -15.11 -31.90 44.36
CA SER A 7 -14.68 -30.51 44.11
C SER A 7 -13.80 -30.39 42.88
N ILE A 8 -12.99 -31.40 42.56
CA ILE A 8 -12.14 -31.41 41.36
C ILE A 8 -13.01 -31.58 40.10
N PHE A 9 -14.05 -32.42 40.17
CA PHE A 9 -14.95 -32.67 39.04
C PHE A 9 -15.80 -31.45 38.65
N LEU A 10 -16.25 -30.67 39.63
CA LEU A 10 -16.99 -29.42 39.40
C LEU A 10 -16.12 -28.31 38.78
N ILE A 11 -14.84 -28.22 39.16
CA ILE A 11 -13.89 -27.26 38.59
C ILE A 11 -13.58 -27.60 37.12
N THR A 12 -13.46 -28.88 36.77
CA THR A 12 -13.25 -29.29 35.37
C THR A 12 -14.46 -29.04 34.47
N ILE A 13 -15.70 -29.15 34.99
CA ILE A 13 -16.92 -28.84 34.22
C ILE A 13 -17.07 -27.32 34.01
N LEU A 14 -16.72 -26.51 35.02
CA LEU A 14 -16.69 -25.05 34.87
C LEU A 14 -15.62 -24.58 33.88
N LEU A 15 -14.43 -25.18 33.87
CA LEU A 15 -13.38 -24.85 32.88
C LEU A 15 -13.76 -25.27 31.45
N GLN A 16 -14.49 -26.37 31.26
CA GLN A 16 -15.01 -26.77 29.95
C GLN A 16 -16.17 -25.91 29.45
N ALA A 17 -16.90 -25.24 30.35
CA ALA A 17 -17.96 -24.29 30.00
C ALA A 17 -17.42 -22.93 29.51
N PHE A 18 -16.16 -22.58 29.80
CA PHE A 18 -15.51 -21.35 29.30
C PHE A 18 -14.75 -21.52 27.99
N SER A 19 -14.60 -22.75 27.47
CA SER A 19 -13.85 -23.02 26.23
C SER A 19 -14.67 -22.96 24.93
N ASN A 20 -15.93 -22.52 24.96
CA ASN A 20 -16.79 -22.47 23.76
C ASN A 20 -17.57 -21.16 23.60
N ILE A 21 -16.93 -20.02 23.88
CA ILE A 21 -17.35 -18.77 23.25
C ILE A 21 -16.41 -18.52 22.07
N ASN A 22 -16.62 -19.26 20.98
CA ASN A 22 -16.22 -18.77 19.66
C ASN A 22 -17.15 -17.59 19.35
N VAL A 23 -16.84 -16.42 19.90
CA VAL A 23 -17.25 -15.18 19.25
C VAL A 23 -16.49 -15.20 17.94
N THR A 24 -17.12 -15.72 16.88
CA THR A 24 -16.71 -15.33 15.53
C THR A 24 -16.95 -13.84 15.48
N ALA A 25 -15.94 -13.04 15.82
CA ALA A 25 -15.96 -11.62 15.61
C ALA A 25 -16.25 -11.46 14.12
N GLN A 26 -17.44 -10.94 13.80
CA GLN A 26 -17.81 -10.65 12.43
C GLN A 26 -16.73 -9.74 11.87
N ALA A 27 -16.05 -10.16 10.80
CA ALA A 27 -15.00 -9.35 10.18
C ALA A 27 -15.56 -7.95 9.89
N LEU A 28 -14.86 -6.92 10.38
CA LEU A 28 -15.31 -5.52 10.31
C LEU A 28 -15.55 -5.08 8.85
N PHE A 29 -14.75 -5.64 7.95
CA PHE A 29 -14.85 -5.47 6.50
C PHE A 29 -14.98 -6.85 5.85
N PRO A 30 -15.78 -7.02 4.78
CA PRO A 30 -15.85 -8.26 4.02
C PRO A 30 -14.76 -8.38 2.95
N ALA A 31 -14.14 -7.26 2.55
CA ALA A 31 -13.12 -7.22 1.50
C ALA A 31 -12.20 -5.99 1.61
N ILE A 32 -11.00 -6.12 1.05
CA ILE A 32 -10.03 -5.03 0.84
C ILE A 32 -9.78 -4.83 -0.66
N LEU A 33 -9.88 -3.59 -1.13
CA LEU A 33 -9.68 -3.22 -2.54
C LEU A 33 -8.55 -2.20 -2.64
N VAL A 34 -7.49 -2.53 -3.37
CA VAL A 34 -6.26 -1.75 -3.34
C VAL A 34 -5.97 -1.17 -4.71
N PHE A 35 -5.71 0.13 -4.80
CA PHE A 35 -5.39 0.87 -6.02
C PHE A 35 -4.11 1.66 -5.82
N GLY A 36 -3.30 1.79 -6.86
CA GLY A 36 -2.07 2.55 -6.72
C GLY A 36 -0.88 2.13 -7.56
N ASP A 37 0.29 2.43 -7.03
CA ASP A 37 1.60 2.22 -7.66
C ASP A 37 2.37 1.02 -7.08
N SER A 38 3.70 1.04 -7.19
CA SER A 38 4.58 -0.04 -6.76
C SER A 38 4.56 -0.30 -5.25
N ALA A 39 4.21 0.70 -4.43
CA ALA A 39 4.15 0.53 -2.99
C ALA A 39 2.97 -0.34 -2.54
N VAL A 40 2.01 -0.61 -3.43
CA VAL A 40 0.86 -1.48 -3.18
C VAL A 40 0.69 -2.59 -4.22
N ASP A 41 1.50 -2.63 -5.27
CA ASP A 41 1.43 -3.66 -6.31
C ASP A 41 1.83 -5.03 -5.76
N THR A 42 0.87 -5.97 -5.81
CA THR A 42 1.05 -7.34 -5.32
C THR A 42 1.38 -8.33 -6.43
N GLY A 43 1.68 -7.84 -7.64
CA GLY A 43 2.13 -8.62 -8.79
C GLY A 43 1.34 -8.42 -10.08
N ASN A 44 0.53 -7.37 -10.22
CA ASN A 44 -0.18 -7.10 -11.48
C ASN A 44 0.80 -6.85 -12.62
N ASN A 45 1.94 -6.24 -12.32
CA ASN A 45 2.98 -5.96 -13.30
C ASN A 45 3.59 -7.21 -13.96
N ASN A 46 3.44 -8.39 -13.34
CA ASN A 46 3.88 -9.67 -13.91
C ASN A 46 3.09 -10.02 -15.19
N PHE A 47 1.87 -9.50 -15.30
CA PHE A 47 0.93 -9.80 -16.39
C PHE A 47 0.89 -8.70 -17.47
N ILE A 48 1.79 -7.71 -17.40
CA ILE A 48 1.95 -6.69 -18.44
C ILE A 48 2.86 -7.27 -19.53
N ASN A 49 2.28 -7.61 -20.69
CA ASN A 49 3.01 -8.17 -21.84
C ASN A 49 3.80 -7.08 -22.59
N THR A 50 4.97 -6.71 -22.07
CA THR A 50 5.95 -5.90 -22.80
C THR A 50 7.30 -6.64 -22.89
N ILE A 51 8.01 -6.46 -24.00
CA ILE A 51 9.28 -7.15 -24.33
C ILE A 51 10.39 -6.79 -23.33
N ILE A 52 10.28 -5.63 -22.69
CA ILE A 52 11.16 -5.14 -21.63
C ILE A 52 10.23 -4.40 -20.65
N SER A 53 9.80 -5.04 -19.57
CA SER A 53 9.15 -4.34 -18.46
C SER A 53 10.19 -4.12 -17.37
N PRO A 54 10.78 -2.91 -17.24
CA PRO A 54 11.70 -2.63 -16.13
C PRO A 54 10.99 -2.68 -14.76
N ASN A 55 9.65 -2.63 -14.77
CA ASN A 55 8.81 -2.61 -13.58
C ASN A 55 8.30 -4.02 -13.29
N ARG A 56 9.19 -4.98 -13.07
CA ARG A 56 8.83 -6.30 -12.54
C ARG A 56 9.67 -6.64 -11.32
N ALA A 57 9.07 -7.42 -10.42
CA ALA A 57 9.66 -7.92 -9.18
C ALA A 57 9.28 -9.40 -8.94
N ASP A 58 9.01 -10.15 -10.03
CA ASP A 58 8.75 -11.59 -10.05
C ASP A 58 10.03 -12.42 -10.21
N HIS A 59 11.18 -11.86 -9.81
CA HIS A 59 12.47 -12.51 -9.85
C HIS A 59 13.26 -12.29 -8.55
N PRO A 60 14.23 -13.15 -8.22
CA PRO A 60 15.12 -12.91 -7.09
C PRO A 60 15.90 -11.59 -7.25
N PRO A 61 16.21 -10.88 -6.16
CA PRO A 61 16.01 -11.28 -4.76
C PRO A 61 14.64 -10.87 -4.15
N TYR A 62 13.71 -10.32 -4.93
CA TYR A 62 12.38 -9.94 -4.41
C TYR A 62 11.64 -11.13 -3.82
N GLY A 63 10.84 -10.88 -2.77
CA GLY A 63 10.07 -11.92 -2.08
C GLY A 63 10.90 -12.91 -1.24
N ARG A 64 12.20 -12.68 -1.01
CA ARG A 64 13.06 -13.53 -0.19
C ARG A 64 12.54 -13.75 1.23
N ASP A 65 11.97 -12.71 1.83
CA ASP A 65 11.51 -12.69 3.22
C ASP A 65 9.98 -12.88 3.31
N PHE A 66 9.28 -12.90 2.17
CA PHE A 66 7.87 -13.29 2.08
C PHE A 66 7.66 -14.73 2.59
N PRO A 67 6.49 -15.11 3.16
CA PRO A 67 6.26 -16.45 3.72
C PRO A 67 6.57 -17.63 2.79
N SER A 68 6.42 -17.46 1.47
CA SER A 68 6.75 -18.50 0.49
C SER A 68 8.24 -18.57 0.12
N HIS A 69 9.05 -17.59 0.56
CA HIS A 69 10.44 -17.34 0.19
C HIS A 69 10.67 -17.32 -1.34
N LYS A 70 9.67 -16.89 -2.09
CA LYS A 70 9.68 -16.84 -3.55
C LYS A 70 9.27 -15.45 -4.06
N PRO A 71 9.84 -15.02 -5.20
CA PRO A 71 9.39 -13.82 -5.88
C PRO A 71 7.90 -13.90 -6.20
N ASN A 72 7.19 -12.80 -5.96
CA ASN A 72 5.73 -12.73 -6.10
C ASN A 72 5.25 -11.45 -6.78
N GLY A 73 6.17 -10.61 -7.27
CA GLY A 73 5.83 -9.35 -7.95
C GLY A 73 5.70 -8.13 -7.03
N ARG A 74 5.83 -8.29 -5.71
CA ARG A 74 5.95 -7.15 -4.78
C ARG A 74 7.32 -6.51 -4.89
N PHE A 75 7.36 -5.19 -4.94
CA PHE A 75 8.60 -4.41 -4.96
C PHE A 75 9.21 -4.30 -3.55
N SER A 76 9.43 -5.44 -2.90
CA SER A 76 10.05 -5.54 -1.59
C SER A 76 10.66 -6.94 -1.39
N ASN A 77 11.40 -7.13 -0.31
CA ASN A 77 11.79 -8.47 0.14
C ASN A 77 10.61 -9.30 0.65
N GLY A 78 9.48 -8.70 1.02
CA GLY A 78 8.35 -9.41 1.62
C GLY A 78 7.00 -8.72 1.41
N LYS A 79 6.16 -8.75 2.44
CA LYS A 79 4.82 -8.14 2.48
C LYS A 79 4.86 -6.62 2.32
N LEU A 80 3.79 -6.09 1.74
CA LEU A 80 3.51 -4.66 1.65
C LEU A 80 2.47 -4.25 2.71
N VAL A 81 2.27 -2.95 2.94
CA VAL A 81 1.24 -2.45 3.88
C VAL A 81 -0.16 -3.04 3.63
N PRO A 82 -0.65 -3.19 2.39
CA PRO A 82 -1.95 -3.82 2.15
C PRO A 82 -2.04 -5.29 2.60
N ASP A 83 -0.92 -6.03 2.61
CA ASP A 83 -0.91 -7.41 3.11
C ASP A 83 -1.04 -7.44 4.63
N PHE A 84 -0.26 -6.60 5.33
CA PHE A 84 -0.37 -6.46 6.78
C PHE A 84 -1.76 -6.00 7.22
N LEU A 85 -2.36 -5.06 6.48
CA LEU A 85 -3.71 -4.58 6.74
C LEU A 85 -4.74 -5.70 6.52
N ALA A 86 -4.64 -6.46 5.44
CA ALA A 86 -5.56 -7.56 5.16
C ALA A 86 -5.49 -8.66 6.23
N ASP A 87 -4.27 -8.95 6.73
CA ASP A 87 -4.02 -9.92 7.80
C ASP A 87 -4.59 -9.43 9.13
N THR A 88 -4.32 -8.18 9.50
CA THR A 88 -4.85 -7.51 10.70
C THR A 88 -6.38 -7.48 10.72
N LEU A 89 -7.02 -7.30 9.56
CA LEU A 89 -8.48 -7.32 9.42
C LEU A 89 -9.08 -8.74 9.40
N GLY A 90 -8.24 -9.78 9.44
CA GLY A 90 -8.67 -11.18 9.37
C GLY A 90 -9.24 -11.59 8.01
N LEU A 91 -8.91 -10.87 6.95
CA LEU A 91 -9.42 -11.13 5.59
C LEU A 91 -8.62 -12.23 4.89
N LYS A 92 -7.29 -12.10 4.91
CA LYS A 92 -6.33 -12.98 4.23
C LYS A 92 -4.91 -12.61 4.63
N GLU A 93 -3.99 -13.58 4.55
CA GLU A 93 -2.57 -13.38 4.88
C GLU A 93 -1.86 -12.43 3.90
N SER A 94 -2.29 -12.40 2.64
CA SER A 94 -1.74 -11.52 1.60
C SER A 94 -2.79 -11.21 0.54
N VAL A 95 -2.76 -10.00 -0.01
CA VAL A 95 -3.68 -9.54 -1.07
C VAL A 95 -3.17 -10.03 -2.43
N PRO A 96 -3.98 -10.72 -3.24
CA PRO A 96 -3.55 -11.17 -4.56
C PRO A 96 -3.78 -10.09 -5.64
N PRO A 97 -2.98 -10.09 -6.72
CA PRO A 97 -3.17 -9.17 -7.84
C PRO A 97 -4.37 -9.59 -8.68
N PHE A 98 -5.18 -8.62 -9.11
CA PHE A 98 -6.40 -8.88 -9.89
C PHE A 98 -6.13 -9.61 -11.22
N LEU A 99 -4.96 -9.38 -11.83
CA LEU A 99 -4.58 -9.97 -13.11
C LEU A 99 -4.11 -11.43 -13.01
N ASP A 100 -3.97 -12.00 -11.82
CA ASP A 100 -3.62 -13.41 -11.68
C ASP A 100 -4.74 -14.32 -12.26
N PRO A 101 -4.44 -15.14 -13.29
CA PRO A 101 -5.42 -16.04 -13.88
C PRO A 101 -5.85 -17.17 -12.93
N HIS A 102 -5.14 -17.38 -11.82
CA HIS A 102 -5.41 -18.43 -10.84
C HIS A 102 -6.17 -17.96 -9.60
N LEU A 103 -6.68 -16.72 -9.60
CA LEU A 103 -7.52 -16.20 -8.51
C LEU A 103 -8.71 -17.12 -8.22
N SER A 104 -8.82 -17.57 -6.97
CA SER A 104 -9.98 -18.31 -6.51
C SER A 104 -11.19 -17.39 -6.28
N ASP A 105 -12.39 -17.98 -6.23
CA ASP A 105 -13.61 -17.24 -5.86
C ASP A 105 -13.51 -16.63 -4.46
N LYS A 106 -12.86 -17.34 -3.52
CA LYS A 106 -12.62 -16.83 -2.16
C LYS A 106 -11.72 -15.60 -2.19
N ASP A 107 -10.66 -15.62 -3.01
CA ASP A 107 -9.76 -14.49 -3.17
C ASP A 107 -10.49 -13.27 -3.68
N LEU A 108 -11.32 -13.45 -4.72
CA LEU A 108 -12.14 -12.37 -5.27
C LEU A 108 -13.11 -11.82 -4.23
N ILE A 109 -13.89 -12.67 -3.55
CA ILE A 109 -14.90 -12.21 -2.58
C ILE A 109 -14.29 -11.38 -1.45
N THR A 110 -13.07 -11.72 -1.03
CA THR A 110 -12.36 -11.05 0.07
C THR A 110 -11.43 -9.92 -0.41
N GLY A 111 -11.44 -9.62 -1.71
CA GLY A 111 -10.77 -8.46 -2.29
C GLY A 111 -9.37 -8.71 -2.86
N VAL A 112 -8.93 -7.79 -3.72
CA VAL A 112 -7.76 -7.91 -4.59
C VAL A 112 -7.06 -6.56 -4.73
N CYS A 113 -5.85 -6.58 -5.30
CA CYS A 113 -5.12 -5.37 -5.68
C CYS A 113 -5.21 -5.12 -7.19
N PHE A 114 -5.47 -3.87 -7.56
CA PHE A 114 -5.45 -3.34 -8.92
C PHE A 114 -4.23 -2.47 -9.21
N GLY A 115 -3.42 -2.17 -8.18
CA GLY A 115 -2.23 -1.34 -8.27
C GLY A 115 -1.18 -1.88 -9.24
N SER A 116 -0.35 -0.99 -9.78
CA SER A 116 0.64 -1.30 -10.81
C SER A 116 1.88 -0.42 -10.63
N ALA A 117 3.04 -1.06 -10.53
CA ALA A 117 4.31 -0.36 -10.40
C ALA A 117 4.61 0.57 -11.59
N GLY A 118 5.01 1.80 -11.26
CA GLY A 118 5.22 2.89 -12.20
C GLY A 118 3.96 3.69 -12.53
N SER A 119 2.79 3.37 -11.95
CA SER A 119 1.59 4.16 -12.15
C SER A 119 1.62 5.47 -11.34
N GLY A 120 0.79 6.42 -11.75
CA GLY A 120 0.60 7.72 -11.13
C GLY A 120 -0.79 8.27 -11.46
N PHE A 121 -1.23 9.32 -10.76
CA PHE A 121 -2.50 9.99 -11.07
C PHE A 121 -2.41 10.79 -12.37
N ASP A 122 -1.21 11.19 -12.79
CA ASP A 122 -0.96 11.77 -14.10
C ASP A 122 -0.80 10.64 -15.14
N ASP A 123 -1.69 10.60 -16.14
CA ASP A 123 -1.63 9.60 -17.22
C ASP A 123 -0.28 9.61 -17.96
N LEU A 124 0.43 10.76 -17.98
CA LEU A 124 1.78 10.83 -18.55
C LEU A 124 2.77 9.92 -17.82
N THR A 125 2.63 9.76 -16.50
CA THR A 125 3.49 8.88 -15.68
C THR A 125 3.39 7.45 -16.19
N SER A 126 2.17 6.92 -16.22
CA SER A 126 1.91 5.54 -16.65
C SER A 126 2.27 5.31 -18.12
N LYS A 127 2.10 6.33 -18.98
CA LYS A 127 2.52 6.27 -20.38
C LYS A 127 4.05 6.17 -20.53
N THR A 128 4.79 6.87 -19.68
CA THR A 128 6.26 6.90 -19.65
C THR A 128 6.81 5.58 -19.12
N THR A 129 6.25 5.09 -18.02
CA THR A 129 6.69 3.87 -17.34
C THR A 129 6.14 2.58 -17.95
N LYS A 130 5.16 2.67 -18.87
CA LYS A 130 4.39 1.53 -19.41
C LYS A 130 3.61 0.76 -18.33
N ALA A 131 3.26 1.43 -17.24
CA ALA A 131 2.42 0.89 -16.19
C ALA A 131 0.93 0.88 -16.56
N ILE A 132 0.11 0.20 -15.74
CA ILE A 132 -1.35 0.28 -15.84
C ILE A 132 -1.79 1.63 -15.24
N PRO A 133 -2.37 2.56 -16.02
CA PRO A 133 -2.82 3.84 -15.50
C PRO A 133 -3.98 3.68 -14.52
N MET A 134 -4.15 4.65 -13.60
CA MET A 134 -5.22 4.62 -12.58
C MET A 134 -6.61 4.43 -13.20
N SER A 135 -6.90 5.07 -14.33
CA SER A 135 -8.15 4.86 -15.10
C SER A 135 -8.37 3.40 -15.50
N LYS A 136 -7.32 2.69 -15.91
CA LYS A 136 -7.38 1.26 -16.23
C LYS A 136 -7.56 0.38 -14.99
N GLN A 137 -7.03 0.80 -13.85
CA GLN A 137 -7.29 0.13 -12.57
C GLN A 137 -8.78 0.20 -12.21
N VAL A 138 -9.47 1.32 -12.49
CA VAL A 138 -10.94 1.42 -12.35
C VAL A 138 -11.67 0.48 -13.32
N GLU A 139 -11.22 0.35 -14.57
CA GLU A 139 -11.80 -0.63 -15.50
C GLU A 139 -11.66 -2.07 -14.99
N TYR A 140 -10.52 -2.40 -14.39
CA TYR A 140 -10.33 -3.70 -13.74
C TYR A 140 -11.25 -3.88 -12.53
N PHE A 141 -11.49 -2.82 -11.77
CA PHE A 141 -12.46 -2.85 -10.69
C PHE A 141 -13.88 -3.10 -11.20
N LYS A 142 -14.30 -2.49 -12.31
CA LYS A 142 -15.59 -2.79 -12.96
C LYS A 142 -15.70 -4.28 -13.33
N LYS A 143 -14.66 -4.87 -13.91
CA LYS A 143 -14.61 -6.32 -14.20
C LYS A 143 -14.62 -7.19 -12.94
N TYR A 144 -13.96 -6.74 -11.87
CA TYR A 144 -14.02 -7.40 -10.57
C TYR A 144 -15.45 -7.43 -10.01
N ILE A 145 -16.18 -6.32 -10.08
CA ILE A 145 -17.59 -6.25 -9.64
C ILE A 145 -18.44 -7.26 -10.42
N GLU A 146 -18.24 -7.39 -11.73
CA GLU A 146 -18.93 -8.40 -12.53
C GLU A 146 -18.61 -9.83 -12.08
N ARG A 147 -17.33 -10.15 -11.86
CA ARG A 147 -16.89 -11.47 -11.39
C ARG A 147 -17.50 -11.80 -10.04
N VAL A 148 -17.40 -10.90 -9.07
CA VAL A 148 -17.99 -11.07 -7.73
C VAL A 148 -19.51 -11.22 -7.82
N THR A 149 -20.18 -10.42 -8.65
CA THR A 149 -21.63 -10.52 -8.89
C THR A 149 -22.05 -11.90 -9.40
N ARG A 150 -21.26 -12.51 -10.30
CA ARG A 150 -21.54 -13.88 -10.78
C ARG A 150 -21.38 -14.93 -9.68
N ILE A 151 -20.46 -14.73 -8.74
CA ILE A 151 -20.17 -15.69 -7.67
C ILE A 151 -21.21 -15.62 -6.55
N VAL A 152 -21.55 -14.41 -6.07
CA VAL A 152 -22.38 -14.22 -4.87
C VAL A 152 -23.76 -13.63 -5.12
N GLY A 153 -24.07 -13.27 -6.37
CA GLY A 153 -25.30 -12.56 -6.75
C GLY A 153 -25.25 -11.06 -6.46
N GLU A 154 -26.13 -10.31 -7.14
CA GLU A 154 -26.11 -8.84 -7.17
C GLU A 154 -26.24 -8.20 -5.79
N LYS A 155 -27.20 -8.66 -4.97
CA LYS A 155 -27.45 -8.09 -3.63
C LYS A 155 -26.21 -8.19 -2.74
N ARG A 156 -25.57 -9.37 -2.72
CA ARG A 156 -24.40 -9.61 -1.88
C ARG A 156 -23.15 -8.92 -2.43
N ALA A 157 -22.97 -8.88 -3.75
CA ALA A 157 -21.88 -8.13 -4.37
C ALA A 157 -21.94 -6.64 -4.02
N LYS A 158 -23.11 -6.01 -4.15
CA LYS A 158 -23.31 -4.61 -3.72
C LYS A 158 -22.99 -4.40 -2.24
N GLU A 159 -23.33 -5.35 -1.38
CA GLU A 159 -22.98 -5.29 0.04
C GLU A 159 -21.46 -5.38 0.28
N ILE A 160 -20.78 -6.32 -0.39
CA ILE A 160 -19.32 -6.47 -0.31
C ILE A 160 -18.64 -5.17 -0.74
N ILE A 161 -19.00 -4.63 -1.90
CA ILE A 161 -18.39 -3.38 -2.42
C ILE A 161 -18.67 -2.20 -1.47
N ARG A 162 -19.91 -2.06 -1.02
CA ARG A 162 -20.31 -0.97 -0.12
C ARG A 162 -19.56 -1.01 1.22
N LYS A 163 -19.32 -2.21 1.75
CA LYS A 163 -18.64 -2.41 3.02
C LYS A 163 -17.14 -2.65 2.88
N ALA A 164 -16.57 -2.69 1.67
CA ALA A 164 -15.15 -2.92 1.48
C ALA A 164 -14.31 -1.74 1.99
N ILE A 165 -13.12 -2.02 2.50
CA ILE A 165 -12.10 -1.00 2.74
C ILE A 165 -11.31 -0.80 1.46
N VAL A 166 -11.30 0.43 0.96
CA VAL A 166 -10.55 0.81 -0.24
C VAL A 166 -9.28 1.52 0.18
N VAL A 167 -8.13 1.10 -0.35
CA VAL A 167 -6.84 1.75 -0.14
C VAL A 167 -6.37 2.34 -1.46
N ILE A 168 -6.07 3.63 -1.48
CA ILE A 168 -5.56 4.36 -2.65
C ILE A 168 -4.19 4.93 -2.29
N ASN A 169 -3.15 4.43 -2.95
CA ASN A 169 -1.77 4.88 -2.78
C ASN A 169 -1.11 5.15 -4.14
N SER A 170 -1.02 6.41 -4.53
CA SER A 170 -0.34 6.81 -5.77
C SER A 170 0.17 8.25 -5.64
N GLY A 171 0.91 8.71 -6.64
CA GLY A 171 1.37 10.09 -6.74
C GLY A 171 2.89 10.25 -6.64
N ILE A 172 3.61 9.34 -5.96
CA ILE A 172 5.08 9.43 -5.83
C ILE A 172 5.74 9.52 -7.20
N ASN A 173 5.32 8.66 -8.14
CA ASN A 173 5.85 8.63 -9.50
C ASN A 173 5.51 9.90 -10.29
N ASP A 174 4.41 10.59 -10.01
CA ASP A 174 4.08 11.86 -10.69
C ASP A 174 5.13 12.92 -10.37
N PHE A 175 5.52 13.03 -9.10
CA PHE A 175 6.56 13.98 -8.67
C PHE A 175 7.96 13.53 -9.09
N VAL A 176 8.33 12.30 -8.74
CA VAL A 176 9.68 11.76 -9.00
C VAL A 176 9.96 11.72 -10.50
N ILE A 177 9.09 11.09 -11.29
CA ILE A 177 9.35 10.84 -12.71
C ILE A 177 9.03 12.06 -13.56
N ASN A 178 7.81 12.61 -13.46
CA ASN A 178 7.37 13.63 -14.43
C ASN A 178 7.76 15.07 -14.05
N TYR A 179 8.07 15.33 -12.78
CA TYR A 179 8.37 16.68 -12.31
C TYR A 179 9.86 16.89 -12.03
N TYR A 180 10.51 15.96 -11.33
CA TYR A 180 11.94 16.09 -10.97
C TYR A 180 12.88 15.44 -11.97
N ASP A 181 12.71 14.15 -12.28
CA ASP A 181 13.66 13.39 -13.10
C ASP A 181 13.54 13.76 -14.59
N LEU A 182 12.31 13.82 -15.11
CA LEU A 182 12.01 14.31 -16.45
C LEU A 182 11.39 15.71 -16.33
N PRO A 183 11.99 16.77 -16.91
CA PRO A 183 11.50 18.12 -16.71
C PRO A 183 10.19 18.44 -17.46
N THR A 184 9.50 17.45 -18.02
CA THR A 184 8.36 17.66 -18.93
C THR A 184 7.21 18.42 -18.26
N LYS A 185 6.83 18.09 -17.02
CA LYS A 185 5.76 18.82 -16.31
C LYS A 185 6.27 20.09 -15.67
N ARG A 186 7.54 20.14 -15.24
CA ARG A 186 8.17 21.35 -14.71
C ARG A 186 8.29 22.49 -15.74
N LEU A 187 8.25 22.17 -17.03
CA LEU A 187 8.17 23.16 -18.12
C LEU A 187 6.75 23.71 -18.36
N GLN A 188 5.71 23.05 -17.81
CA GLN A 188 4.30 23.39 -18.00
C GLN A 188 3.65 23.97 -16.75
N TYR A 189 4.12 23.56 -15.57
CA TYR A 189 3.56 23.88 -14.28
C TYR A 189 4.69 24.26 -13.31
N ASP A 190 4.43 25.26 -12.48
CA ASP A 190 5.17 25.33 -11.23
C ASP A 190 4.75 24.18 -10.28
N ILE A 191 5.47 24.02 -9.17
CA ILE A 191 5.26 22.88 -8.27
C ILE A 191 3.89 22.97 -7.57
N ASN A 192 3.41 24.17 -7.31
CA ASN A 192 2.14 24.40 -6.63
C ASN A 192 0.97 24.02 -7.55
N GLU A 193 1.02 24.47 -8.80
CA GLU A 193 0.05 24.12 -9.85
C GLU A 193 0.06 22.62 -10.16
N TYR A 194 1.25 21.99 -10.20
CA TYR A 194 1.33 20.55 -10.45
C TYR A 194 0.72 19.73 -9.31
N GLN A 195 0.93 20.13 -8.05
CA GLN A 195 0.27 19.51 -6.90
C GLN A 195 -1.26 19.60 -7.02
N ASP A 196 -1.80 20.76 -7.40
CA ASP A 196 -3.25 20.93 -7.57
C ASP A 196 -3.80 20.07 -8.71
N PHE A 197 -3.06 19.95 -9.81
CA PHE A 197 -3.40 19.03 -10.91
C PHE A 197 -3.47 17.57 -10.44
N VAL A 198 -2.46 17.09 -9.70
CA VAL A 198 -2.43 15.71 -9.18
C VAL A 198 -3.57 15.47 -8.19
N LEU A 199 -3.86 16.44 -7.32
CA LEU A 199 -4.98 16.38 -6.37
C LEU A 199 -6.34 16.34 -7.07
N GLN A 200 -6.52 17.09 -8.16
CA GLN A 200 -7.74 17.04 -8.96
C GLN A 200 -7.95 15.63 -9.55
N ARG A 201 -6.88 15.00 -10.05
CA ARG A 201 -6.93 13.63 -10.58
C ARG A 201 -7.29 12.61 -9.50
N LEU A 202 -6.70 12.74 -8.32
CA LEU A 202 -7.07 11.93 -7.16
C LEU A 202 -8.55 12.14 -6.77
N GLN A 203 -9.03 13.39 -6.74
CA GLN A 203 -10.44 13.67 -6.42
C GLN A 203 -11.38 12.96 -7.41
N SER A 204 -11.13 13.09 -8.72
CA SER A 204 -11.93 12.39 -9.74
C SER A 204 -11.87 10.87 -9.57
N PHE A 205 -10.71 10.30 -9.23
CA PHE A 205 -10.60 8.87 -8.97
C PHE A 205 -11.45 8.44 -7.75
N VAL A 206 -11.45 9.23 -6.68
CA VAL A 206 -12.28 8.99 -5.48
C VAL A 206 -13.77 9.07 -5.82
N GLU A 207 -14.17 10.03 -6.64
CA GLU A 207 -15.55 10.16 -7.15
C GLU A 207 -15.95 8.91 -7.96
N GLU A 208 -15.10 8.42 -8.86
CA GLU A 208 -15.37 7.21 -9.65
C GLU A 208 -15.55 5.95 -8.80
N VAL A 209 -14.67 5.70 -7.82
CA VAL A 209 -14.84 4.51 -6.95
C VAL A 209 -16.06 4.64 -6.03
N HIS A 210 -16.42 5.87 -5.64
CA HIS A 210 -17.67 6.13 -4.92
C HIS A 210 -18.90 5.80 -5.77
N GLU A 211 -18.93 6.23 -7.03
CA GLU A 211 -20.02 5.93 -7.97
C GLU A 211 -20.18 4.42 -8.17
N LEU A 212 -19.08 3.67 -8.14
CA LEU A 212 -19.07 2.21 -8.22
C LEU A 212 -19.48 1.51 -6.91
N GLY A 213 -19.77 2.27 -5.84
CA GLY A 213 -20.39 1.77 -4.62
C GLY A 213 -19.49 1.77 -3.39
N CYS A 214 -18.20 2.11 -3.50
CA CYS A 214 -17.28 2.14 -2.37
C CYS A 214 -17.67 3.25 -1.37
N ARG A 215 -17.58 2.96 -0.07
CA ARG A 215 -17.96 3.94 0.99
C ARG A 215 -16.87 4.17 2.03
N THR A 216 -15.83 3.35 2.08
CA THR A 216 -14.74 3.49 3.05
C THR A 216 -13.44 3.54 2.30
N ILE A 217 -12.85 4.72 2.25
CA ILE A 217 -11.71 5.01 1.40
C ILE A 217 -10.58 5.55 2.27
N ILE A 218 -9.43 4.91 2.21
CA ILE A 218 -8.18 5.38 2.77
C ILE A 218 -7.34 5.90 1.61
N VAL A 219 -6.88 7.15 1.73
CA VAL A 219 -5.99 7.79 0.78
C VAL A 219 -4.69 8.12 1.48
N THR A 220 -3.57 7.61 0.96
CA THR A 220 -2.25 7.89 1.53
C THR A 220 -1.72 9.24 1.06
N GLY A 221 -0.95 9.90 1.93
CA GLY A 221 -0.09 11.01 1.51
C GLY A 221 1.16 10.53 0.77
N LEU A 222 2.01 11.47 0.41
CA LEU A 222 3.36 11.21 -0.08
C LEU A 222 4.33 10.96 1.10
N PRO A 223 5.26 10.00 0.99
CA PRO A 223 6.37 9.85 1.93
C PRO A 223 7.40 10.98 1.72
N PRO A 224 8.49 11.04 2.53
CA PRO A 224 9.63 11.93 2.25
C PRO A 224 10.38 11.50 0.98
N ILE A 225 9.85 11.85 -0.19
CA ILE A 225 10.35 11.42 -1.51
C ILE A 225 11.80 11.86 -1.78
N GLY A 226 12.25 12.96 -1.17
CA GLY A 226 13.63 13.42 -1.27
C GLY A 226 14.63 12.52 -0.54
N CYS A 227 14.15 11.66 0.36
CA CYS A 227 14.97 10.64 1.04
C CYS A 227 15.00 9.30 0.30
N LEU A 228 14.36 9.17 -0.86
CA LEU A 228 14.50 7.97 -1.68
C LEU A 228 15.97 7.84 -2.12
N PRO A 229 16.60 6.65 -1.98
CA PRO A 229 17.99 6.46 -2.36
C PRO A 229 18.30 6.91 -3.80
N ILE A 230 17.38 6.67 -4.75
CA ILE A 230 17.53 7.09 -6.15
C ILE A 230 17.47 8.61 -6.32
N GLN A 231 16.65 9.32 -5.55
CA GLN A 231 16.57 10.79 -5.60
C GLN A 231 17.80 11.45 -5.00
N MET A 232 18.33 10.89 -3.89
CA MET A 232 19.60 11.33 -3.32
C MET A 232 20.75 11.22 -4.34
N THR A 233 20.70 10.20 -5.21
CA THR A 233 21.67 9.99 -6.31
C THR A 233 21.46 10.95 -7.48
N ALA A 234 20.20 11.20 -7.87
CA ALA A 234 19.83 11.96 -9.07
C ALA A 234 20.32 13.43 -9.09
N ARG A 235 20.73 13.98 -7.95
CA ARG A 235 21.33 15.33 -7.90
C ARG A 235 22.80 15.40 -8.32
N PHE A 236 23.41 14.28 -8.75
CA PHE A 236 24.77 14.21 -9.28
C PHE A 236 25.83 14.88 -8.37
N LYS A 237 25.60 14.83 -7.05
CA LYS A 237 26.57 15.31 -6.06
C LYS A 237 27.65 14.26 -5.82
N LEU A 238 28.76 14.67 -5.20
CA LEU A 238 29.81 13.74 -4.77
C LEU A 238 29.20 12.65 -3.86
N PRO A 239 29.71 11.40 -3.88
CA PRO A 239 29.13 10.30 -3.11
C PRO A 239 28.96 10.58 -1.60
N ASN A 240 29.83 11.39 -1.01
CA ASN A 240 29.79 11.81 0.40
C ASN A 240 28.77 12.92 0.69
N GLU A 241 28.10 13.46 -0.33
CA GLU A 241 27.05 14.48 -0.21
C GLU A 241 25.65 13.93 -0.51
N ARG A 242 25.53 12.60 -0.66
CA ARG A 242 24.27 11.90 -0.90
C ARG A 242 23.42 11.93 0.36
N LYS A 243 22.51 12.92 0.42
CA LYS A 243 21.59 13.17 1.55
C LYS A 243 20.18 13.45 1.03
N CYS A 244 19.19 13.40 1.93
CA CYS A 244 17.82 13.77 1.61
C CYS A 244 17.72 15.15 0.94
N LEU A 245 16.82 15.26 -0.02
CA LEU A 245 16.53 16.49 -0.74
C LEU A 245 15.43 17.26 -0.04
N GLU A 246 15.81 18.28 0.73
CA GLU A 246 14.87 19.05 1.56
C GLU A 246 13.82 19.81 0.75
N ASP A 247 14.13 20.22 -0.48
CA ASP A 247 13.17 20.85 -1.39
C ASP A 247 12.04 19.88 -1.76
N GLN A 248 12.39 18.65 -2.17
CA GLN A 248 11.40 17.63 -2.51
C GLN A 248 10.59 17.15 -1.30
N ASN A 249 11.23 17.05 -0.13
CA ASN A 249 10.53 16.70 1.12
C ASN A 249 9.54 17.80 1.53
N SER A 250 9.92 19.07 1.38
CA SER A 250 9.04 20.21 1.64
C SER A 250 7.84 20.21 0.69
N ASP A 251 8.07 19.91 -0.59
CA ASP A 251 7.01 19.79 -1.60
C ASP A 251 6.04 18.63 -1.27
N ALA A 252 6.55 17.49 -0.82
CA ALA A 252 5.73 16.37 -0.37
C ALA A 252 4.87 16.72 0.86
N MET A 253 5.44 17.42 1.84
CA MET A 253 4.69 17.91 3.00
C MET A 253 3.59 18.91 2.59
N LEU A 254 3.87 19.81 1.65
CA LEU A 254 2.89 20.76 1.13
C LEU A 254 1.74 20.06 0.41
N TYR A 255 2.05 19.08 -0.45
CA TYR A 255 1.03 18.22 -1.08
C TYR A 255 0.14 17.55 -0.03
N ASN A 256 0.75 16.96 1.02
CA ASN A 256 0.01 16.30 2.10
C ASN A 256 -0.90 17.27 2.87
N GLN A 257 -0.45 18.51 3.11
CA GLN A 257 -1.29 19.54 3.72
C GLN A 257 -2.49 19.91 2.84
N LYS A 258 -2.30 20.01 1.53
CA LYS A 258 -3.39 20.24 0.58
C LYS A 258 -4.36 19.04 0.53
N LEU A 259 -3.84 17.81 0.52
CA LEU A 259 -4.65 16.59 0.56
C LEU A 259 -5.51 16.52 1.83
N LYS A 260 -4.93 16.79 3.01
CA LYS A 260 -5.66 16.87 4.29
C LYS A 260 -6.81 17.88 4.24
N LYS A 261 -6.65 18.99 3.50
CA LYS A 261 -7.71 20.00 3.29
C LYS A 261 -8.76 19.54 2.27
N LEU A 262 -8.33 18.87 1.19
CA LEU A 262 -9.21 18.37 0.14
C LEU A 262 -10.19 17.30 0.64
N ILE A 263 -9.72 16.38 1.48
CA ILE A 263 -10.50 15.21 1.92
C ILE A 263 -11.86 15.59 2.54
N PRO A 264 -11.96 16.52 3.52
CA PRO A 264 -13.25 16.96 4.05
C PRO A 264 -14.17 17.58 2.99
N HIS A 265 -13.62 18.34 2.04
CA HIS A 265 -14.38 18.96 0.95
C HIS A 265 -14.93 17.90 -0.02
N ALA A 266 -14.11 16.94 -0.43
CA ALA A 266 -14.54 15.83 -1.28
C ALA A 266 -15.60 14.98 -0.56
N GLN A 267 -15.38 14.64 0.71
CA GLN A 267 -16.32 13.83 1.49
C GLN A 267 -17.70 14.49 1.62
N ALA A 268 -17.77 15.82 1.76
CA ALA A 268 -19.05 16.55 1.84
C ALA A 268 -19.91 16.38 0.57
N SER A 269 -19.29 16.14 -0.58
CA SER A 269 -19.95 15.93 -1.87
C SER A 269 -20.26 14.46 -2.17
N LEU A 270 -19.87 13.52 -1.31
CA LEU A 270 -19.94 12.07 -1.53
C LEU A 270 -20.80 11.37 -0.47
N PRO A 271 -22.13 11.36 -0.59
CA PRO A 271 -23.06 10.90 0.44
C PRO A 271 -22.76 9.50 0.97
N GLY A 272 -22.68 9.38 2.29
CA GLY A 272 -22.45 8.10 2.96
C GLY A 272 -21.02 7.58 2.85
N THR A 273 -20.09 8.33 2.26
CA THR A 273 -18.66 7.98 2.18
C THR A 273 -17.93 8.49 3.39
N ARG A 274 -16.97 7.68 3.85
CA ARG A 274 -15.91 8.06 4.78
C ARG A 274 -14.58 8.00 4.04
N ILE A 275 -13.87 9.12 4.05
CA ILE A 275 -12.54 9.25 3.45
C ILE A 275 -11.56 9.56 4.58
N LEU A 276 -10.56 8.70 4.73
CA LEU A 276 -9.51 8.80 5.73
C LEU A 276 -8.19 9.15 5.04
N TYR A 277 -7.47 10.12 5.60
CA TYR A 277 -6.09 10.39 5.24
C TYR A 277 -5.18 9.43 6.00
N ALA A 278 -4.27 8.75 5.33
CA ALA A 278 -3.22 7.94 5.95
C ALA A 278 -1.88 8.68 5.89
N ASP A 279 -1.30 9.02 7.05
CA ASP A 279 -0.02 9.70 7.14
C ASP A 279 1.16 8.73 6.98
N VAL A 280 1.62 8.53 5.75
CA VAL A 280 2.84 7.76 5.50
C VAL A 280 4.11 8.60 5.62
N TYR A 281 4.01 9.94 5.63
CA TYR A 281 5.19 10.80 5.68
C TYR A 281 5.90 10.69 7.02
N THR A 282 5.15 10.83 8.11
CA THR A 282 5.66 10.82 9.47
C THR A 282 6.43 9.54 9.80
N PRO A 283 5.85 8.33 9.67
CA PRO A 283 6.57 7.11 10.02
C PRO A 283 7.82 6.87 9.15
N PHE A 284 7.77 7.15 7.85
CA PHE A 284 8.99 7.05 7.02
C PHE A 284 10.04 8.11 7.38
N SER A 285 9.63 9.34 7.72
CA SER A 285 10.55 10.37 8.22
C SER A 285 11.21 9.92 9.52
N ASP A 286 10.48 9.26 10.42
CA ASP A 286 11.01 8.77 11.69
C ASP A 286 12.01 7.64 11.46
N LEU A 287 11.72 6.70 10.55
CA LEU A 287 12.68 5.65 10.16
C LEU A 287 13.99 6.22 9.60
N VAL A 288 13.93 7.34 8.87
CA VAL A 288 15.12 7.97 8.29
C VAL A 288 15.90 8.80 9.31
N LYS A 289 15.21 9.52 10.21
CA LYS A 289 15.83 10.44 11.17
C LYS A 289 16.25 9.78 12.47
N ASN A 290 15.48 8.81 12.96
CA ASN A 290 15.67 8.10 14.22
C ASN A 290 15.71 6.57 14.01
N PRO A 291 16.56 6.04 13.11
CA PRO A 291 16.51 4.63 12.71
C PRO A 291 16.74 3.65 13.87
N GLU A 292 17.62 4.00 14.80
CA GLU A 292 18.03 3.09 15.88
C GLU A 292 16.90 2.78 16.88
N GLU A 293 15.93 3.69 17.05
CA GLU A 293 14.78 3.50 17.96
C GLU A 293 13.91 2.31 17.54
N ASN A 294 13.95 1.95 16.25
CA ASN A 294 13.15 0.88 15.65
C ASN A 294 14.00 -0.25 15.06
N GLY A 295 15.29 -0.34 15.44
CA GLY A 295 16.20 -1.40 15.00
C GLY A 295 16.75 -1.25 13.58
N PHE A 296 16.49 -0.12 12.92
CA PHE A 296 17.08 0.22 11.62
C PHE A 296 18.48 0.84 11.82
N LYS A 297 19.32 0.69 10.79
CA LYS A 297 20.69 1.20 10.77
C LYS A 297 21.06 1.86 9.45
N VAL A 298 20.47 1.39 8.35
CA VAL A 298 20.79 1.88 6.99
C VAL A 298 19.56 2.53 6.38
N THR A 299 19.65 3.85 6.19
CA THR A 299 18.53 4.70 5.73
C THR A 299 18.80 5.34 4.38
N ASP A 300 20.02 5.29 3.87
CA ASP A 300 20.44 6.01 2.68
C ASP A 300 20.55 5.10 1.44
N ARG A 301 20.51 3.78 1.58
CA ARG A 301 20.62 2.83 0.46
C ARG A 301 19.74 1.60 0.63
N GLY A 302 19.47 0.94 -0.49
CA GLY A 302 18.78 -0.35 -0.50
C GLY A 302 19.63 -1.48 0.09
N CYS A 303 18.97 -2.48 0.65
CA CYS A 303 19.57 -3.77 0.97
C CYS A 303 20.08 -4.47 -0.31
N CYS A 304 19.36 -4.30 -1.42
CA CYS A 304 19.72 -4.76 -2.75
C CYS A 304 20.49 -3.68 -3.50
N GLY A 305 21.73 -3.99 -3.83
CA GLY A 305 22.60 -3.13 -4.63
C GLY A 305 23.33 -2.07 -3.82
N THR A 306 23.88 -1.11 -4.56
CA THR A 306 24.67 -0.02 -3.98
C THR A 306 23.79 1.09 -3.40
N GLY A 307 22.52 1.13 -3.81
CA GLY A 307 21.56 2.17 -3.46
C GLY A 307 21.52 3.34 -4.45
N TYR A 308 22.35 3.30 -5.50
CA TYR A 308 22.41 4.40 -6.45
C TYR A 308 21.22 4.38 -7.41
N ILE A 309 20.98 3.24 -8.06
CA ILE A 309 19.99 3.10 -9.14
C ILE A 309 19.29 1.74 -9.16
N GLU A 310 19.72 0.79 -8.32
CA GLU A 310 19.25 -0.59 -8.38
C GLU A 310 17.81 -0.68 -7.89
N THR A 311 16.87 -0.75 -8.82
CA THR A 311 15.44 -1.01 -8.59
C THR A 311 14.86 -1.85 -9.73
N GLY A 312 13.79 -2.59 -9.46
CA GLY A 312 13.17 -3.54 -10.38
C GLY A 312 14.21 -4.48 -10.99
N SER A 313 14.33 -4.48 -12.31
CA SER A 313 15.26 -5.34 -13.04
C SER A 313 16.74 -5.15 -12.68
N LEU A 314 17.14 -3.99 -12.15
CA LEU A 314 18.53 -3.74 -11.72
C LEU A 314 18.83 -4.32 -10.32
N CYS A 315 17.80 -4.58 -9.51
CA CYS A 315 17.92 -5.40 -8.31
C CYS A 315 17.67 -6.87 -8.68
N ASN A 316 18.71 -7.59 -9.07
CA ASN A 316 18.60 -8.97 -9.54
C ASN A 316 19.62 -9.91 -8.87
N ILE A 317 19.65 -11.17 -9.29
CA ILE A 317 20.51 -12.21 -8.70
C ILE A 317 22.01 -11.91 -8.76
N LEU A 318 22.45 -11.05 -9.68
CA LEU A 318 23.85 -10.61 -9.79
C LEU A 318 24.16 -9.41 -8.89
N THR A 319 23.12 -8.74 -8.38
CA THR A 319 23.23 -7.57 -7.53
C THR A 319 23.46 -8.03 -6.07
N PRO A 320 24.51 -7.55 -5.38
CA PRO A 320 24.75 -7.90 -3.99
C PRO A 320 23.55 -7.54 -3.11
N THR A 321 23.24 -8.41 -2.15
CA THR A 321 22.19 -8.14 -1.15
C THR A 321 22.77 -8.12 0.26
N CYS A 322 22.17 -7.32 1.13
CA CYS A 322 22.50 -7.29 2.54
C CYS A 322 22.14 -8.63 3.22
N LYS A 323 22.84 -8.94 4.32
CA LYS A 323 22.60 -10.16 5.11
C LYS A 323 21.33 -10.08 5.95
N ASN A 324 21.02 -8.91 6.52
CA ASN A 324 19.85 -8.69 7.37
C ASN A 324 19.05 -7.50 6.85
N ALA A 325 17.90 -7.76 6.21
CA ALA A 325 17.05 -6.69 5.66
C ALA A 325 16.26 -5.94 6.74
N THR A 326 16.13 -6.48 7.96
CA THR A 326 15.41 -5.79 9.04
C THR A 326 16.14 -4.54 9.54
N GLU A 327 17.43 -4.39 9.22
CA GLU A 327 18.24 -3.22 9.59
C GLU A 327 18.20 -2.12 8.51
N PHE A 328 17.52 -2.35 7.38
CA PHE A 328 17.48 -1.45 6.23
C PHE A 328 16.07 -0.88 6.05
N VAL A 329 15.97 0.45 5.90
CA VAL A 329 14.68 1.09 5.57
C VAL A 329 14.26 0.71 4.15
N PHE A 330 15.22 0.68 3.22
CA PHE A 330 14.97 0.43 1.81
C PHE A 330 15.42 -0.97 1.39
N TRP A 331 14.57 -1.65 0.63
CA TRP A 331 14.91 -2.90 -0.04
C TRP A 331 15.77 -2.64 -1.27
N ASP A 332 15.36 -1.73 -2.14
CA ASP A 332 16.08 -1.34 -3.34
C ASP A 332 16.28 0.20 -3.36
N SER A 333 16.63 0.82 -4.49
CA SER A 333 16.85 2.28 -4.51
C SER A 333 15.59 3.15 -4.40
N ALA A 334 14.39 2.56 -4.36
CA ALA A 334 13.11 3.28 -4.35
C ALA A 334 12.10 2.71 -3.34
N HIS A 335 12.15 1.42 -3.04
CA HIS A 335 11.11 0.73 -2.29
C HIS A 335 11.57 0.30 -0.89
N PRO A 336 10.72 0.46 0.14
CA PRO A 336 10.97 -0.02 1.50
C PRO A 336 11.14 -1.54 1.63
N THR A 337 11.81 -1.94 2.71
CA THR A 337 11.81 -3.35 3.15
C THR A 337 10.47 -3.74 3.76
N GLU A 338 10.20 -5.05 3.86
CA GLU A 338 9.05 -5.58 4.61
C GLU A 338 9.02 -5.05 6.05
N ALA A 339 10.18 -4.97 6.72
CA ALA A 339 10.29 -4.44 8.07
C ALA A 339 9.87 -2.96 8.15
N ALA A 340 10.29 -2.14 7.19
CA ALA A 340 9.86 -0.74 7.12
C ALA A 340 8.37 -0.62 6.80
N TYR A 341 7.83 -1.46 5.92
CA TYR A 341 6.39 -1.51 5.66
C TYR A 341 5.58 -1.96 6.87
N GLN A 342 6.10 -2.90 7.67
CA GLN A 342 5.45 -3.30 8.92
C GLN A 342 5.39 -2.14 9.92
N TYR A 343 6.50 -1.43 10.12
CA TYR A 343 6.52 -0.25 10.98
C TYR A 343 5.51 0.83 10.55
N VAL A 344 5.43 1.11 9.25
CA VAL A 344 4.46 2.06 8.70
C VAL A 344 3.03 1.55 8.87
N HIS A 345 2.78 0.26 8.65
CA HIS A 345 1.48 -0.35 8.92
C HIS A 345 1.07 -0.16 10.38
N ASP A 346 1.95 -0.48 11.33
CA ASP A 346 1.65 -0.42 12.76
C ASP A 346 1.36 1.03 13.20
N SER A 347 2.15 1.99 12.69
CA SER A 347 1.92 3.43 12.91
C SER A 347 0.56 3.89 12.38
N LEU A 348 0.19 3.45 11.16
CA LEU A 348 -1.11 3.76 10.56
C LEU A 348 -2.27 3.10 11.32
N LEU A 349 -2.06 1.90 11.86
CA LEU A 349 -3.08 1.20 12.63
C LEU A 349 -3.35 1.92 13.95
N GLU A 350 -2.32 2.45 14.61
CA GLU A 350 -2.49 3.29 15.80
C GLU A 350 -3.26 4.58 15.50
N GLU A 351 -2.97 5.24 14.37
CA GLU A 351 -3.62 6.49 13.97
C GLU A 351 -5.08 6.28 13.49
N LEU A 352 -5.28 5.29 12.62
CA LEU A 352 -6.54 5.09 11.88
C LEU A 352 -7.45 4.05 12.52
N GLY A 353 -6.91 3.09 13.28
CA GLY A 353 -7.68 2.04 13.94
C GLY A 353 -8.86 2.58 14.76
N PRO A 354 -8.65 3.57 15.66
CA PRO A 354 -9.75 4.19 16.41
C PRO A 354 -10.79 4.87 15.51
N GLN A 355 -10.36 5.43 14.38
CA GLN A 355 -11.24 6.11 13.41
C GLN A 355 -12.06 5.14 12.55
N ILE A 356 -11.60 3.91 12.42
CA ILE A 356 -12.23 2.82 11.68
C ILE A 356 -13.18 2.03 12.59
N ILE A 357 -12.76 1.72 13.82
CA ILE A 357 -13.51 0.88 14.77
C ILE A 357 -14.67 1.65 15.42
N ASN A 358 -14.46 2.92 15.80
CA ASN A 358 -15.44 3.67 16.59
C ASN A 358 -16.54 4.36 15.76
N ASP A 359 -16.59 4.15 14.45
CA ASP A 359 -17.60 4.78 13.61
C ASP A 359 -18.90 3.92 13.62
N PRO A 360 -20.05 4.47 14.07
CA PRO A 360 -21.33 3.74 14.16
C PRO A 360 -21.84 3.17 12.82
N LYS A 361 -21.31 3.61 11.68
CA LYS A 361 -21.62 3.03 10.37
C LYS A 361 -20.88 1.70 10.12
N PHE A 362 -19.87 1.39 10.94
CA PHE A 362 -19.07 0.17 10.94
C PHE A 362 -19.32 -0.71 12.17
N SER A 363 -19.95 -0.16 13.22
CA SER A 363 -20.41 -0.98 14.33
C SER A 363 -21.39 -2.02 13.80
N VAL A 364 -21.00 -3.28 13.94
CA VAL A 364 -21.80 -4.46 13.63
C VAL A 364 -23.11 -4.33 14.41
N SER A 365 -24.21 -4.00 13.71
CA SER A 365 -25.56 -4.13 14.22
C SER A 365 -25.98 -5.59 14.24
#